data_AF-A0A3M1PLP6-F1
#
_entry.id   AF-A0A3M1PLP6-F1
#
_cell.length_a   1.000
_cell.length_b   1.000
_cell.length_c   1.000
_cell.angle_alpha   90.00
_cell.angle_beta   90.00
_cell.angle_gamma   90.00
#
_symmetry.space_group_name_H-M   'P 1'
#
loop_
_entity.id
_entity.type
_entity.pdbx_description
1 polymer ?
#
loop_
_entity_poly.entity_id
_entity_poly.type
_entity_poly.pdbx_seq_one_letter_code
_entity_poly.pdbx_strand_id
1 'polypeptide(L)'
;MNIKRILTWAGLTAGSTLALLASPAGAAGISFAPFSFSTDFTGNNSRGNILLNSVTTTDSATSALGTSYGSFELVSGANIIHNDAWRGGDTGAASSDMGREATIGTRQEFATNASIVASLGNLNLSSIIDTEDRGSFIIDLFFAKATDRFFFWERGQNSKLLVQALDDAGAVLAEYLLDSSKSDYAGFGIDTHEIGYTQKVGAQGLWLNGSSTNRLRVIANGSSFNGPDFKVAGAAVPEPATIAGTVLAASAAAAARRKKKAEAQA
;
A
#
# COMPACT_ATOMS: atom_id res chain seq x y z
N MET A 1 22.19 13.21 69.00
CA MET A 1 21.30 14.39 68.82
C MET A 1 21.80 15.12 67.58
N ASN A 2 21.01 15.45 66.55
CA ASN A 2 19.57 15.33 66.36
C ASN A 2 19.29 15.41 64.85
N ILE A 3 18.56 14.41 64.35
CA ILE A 3 17.65 14.55 63.22
C ILE A 3 16.66 15.67 63.58
N LYS A 4 16.48 16.68 62.72
CA LYS A 4 15.21 17.40 62.52
C LYS A 4 15.37 18.57 61.54
N ARG A 5 14.45 18.57 60.55
CA ARG A 5 13.95 19.70 59.73
C ARG A 5 14.77 19.99 58.46
N ILE A 6 14.40 19.52 57.26
CA ILE A 6 13.09 19.40 56.57
C ILE A 6 12.42 20.77 56.30
N LEU A 7 12.15 21.01 55.01
CA LEU A 7 11.28 21.98 54.30
C LEU A 7 11.98 23.21 53.68
N THR A 8 12.20 23.27 52.35
CA THR A 8 11.30 23.70 51.21
C THR A 8 11.85 25.05 50.72
N TRP A 9 12.18 25.30 49.46
CA TRP A 9 11.36 25.57 48.27
C TRP A 9 12.32 25.49 47.05
N ALA A 10 12.17 24.66 46.01
CA ALA A 10 11.15 24.66 44.96
C ALA A 10 10.94 26.03 44.29
N GLY A 11 11.56 26.24 43.11
CA GLY A 11 11.34 27.45 42.30
C GLY A 11 12.05 27.41 40.95
N LEU A 12 11.36 26.86 39.94
CA LEU A 12 11.42 27.19 38.52
C LEU A 12 12.80 27.42 37.84
N THR A 13 13.28 26.40 37.10
CA THR A 13 13.66 26.55 35.68
C THR A 13 13.55 25.19 35.00
N ALA A 14 12.31 24.75 34.76
CA ALA A 14 11.97 23.76 33.76
C ALA A 14 11.31 24.53 32.60
N GLY A 15 11.86 24.42 31.40
CA GLY A 15 11.23 24.97 30.22
C GLY A 15 12.22 25.22 29.11
N SER A 16 12.03 24.49 28.02
CA SER A 16 12.68 24.68 26.71
C SER A 16 14.06 24.01 26.57
N THR A 17 14.09 22.70 26.30
CA THR A 17 14.99 22.03 25.33
C THR A 17 14.91 20.50 25.44
N LEU A 18 13.73 19.89 25.28
CA LEU A 18 13.61 18.43 25.09
C LEU A 18 12.24 18.07 24.52
N ALA A 19 12.02 18.34 23.23
CA ALA A 19 10.86 17.85 22.48
C ALA A 19 11.16 17.77 20.96
N LEU A 20 12.35 17.30 20.57
CA LEU A 20 12.69 17.11 19.15
C LEU A 20 13.27 15.74 18.79
N LEU A 21 13.32 14.76 19.71
CA LEU A 21 13.84 13.41 19.39
C LEU A 21 13.10 12.30 20.14
N ALA A 22 11.77 12.27 20.01
CA ALA A 22 11.01 11.06 20.30
C ALA A 22 10.20 10.67 19.06
N SER A 23 10.89 10.48 17.93
CA SER A 23 10.38 9.54 16.93
C SER A 23 10.34 8.17 17.64
N PRO A 24 9.21 7.44 17.65
CA PRO A 24 9.23 6.07 18.09
C PRO A 24 10.30 5.37 17.24
N ALA A 25 11.27 4.77 17.92
CA ALA A 25 12.36 4.07 17.30
C ALA A 25 11.78 3.05 16.29
N GLY A 26 12.00 3.28 15.00
CA GLY A 26 11.96 2.19 14.03
C GLY A 26 12.90 1.12 14.56
N ALA A 27 12.44 -0.13 14.64
CA ALA A 27 13.34 -1.22 15.02
C ALA A 27 14.56 -1.14 14.10
N ALA A 28 15.75 -1.00 14.69
CA ALA A 28 16.96 -0.65 13.95
C ALA A 28 17.11 -1.55 12.71
N GLY A 29 17.00 -0.95 11.51
CA GLY A 29 17.12 -1.65 10.23
C GLY A 29 15.82 -1.88 9.44
N ILE A 30 14.63 -1.57 9.98
CA ILE A 30 13.38 -1.60 9.19
C ILE A 30 13.21 -0.26 8.46
N SER A 31 13.00 -0.31 7.14
CA SER A 31 12.80 0.89 6.31
C SER A 31 12.08 0.56 5.02
N PHE A 32 11.36 1.52 4.46
CA PHE A 32 10.90 1.41 3.08
C PHE A 32 12.03 1.73 2.08
N ALA A 33 12.17 0.88 1.06
CA ALA A 33 12.97 1.13 -0.13
C ALA A 33 12.03 1.21 -1.35
N PRO A 34 11.98 2.34 -2.07
CA PRO A 34 11.17 2.44 -3.29
C PRO A 34 11.78 1.60 -4.41
N PHE A 35 10.95 1.13 -5.34
CA PHE A 35 11.39 0.44 -6.55
C PHE A 35 10.41 0.63 -7.70
N SER A 36 10.89 0.41 -8.93
CA SER A 36 10.07 0.45 -10.14
C SER A 36 9.53 -0.93 -10.52
N PHE A 37 8.35 -0.95 -11.14
CA PHE A 37 7.75 -2.15 -11.72
C PHE A 37 6.93 -1.81 -12.98
N SER A 38 6.79 -2.78 -13.88
CA SER A 38 5.83 -2.72 -14.99
C SER A 38 4.50 -3.36 -14.59
N THR A 39 3.40 -2.80 -15.08
CA THR A 39 2.05 -3.32 -14.85
C THR A 39 1.57 -4.06 -16.10
N ASP A 40 1.14 -5.31 -15.92
CA ASP A 40 0.41 -6.07 -16.94
C ASP A 40 -1.08 -6.11 -16.56
N PHE A 41 -1.93 -5.76 -17.51
CA PHE A 41 -3.35 -5.58 -17.28
C PHE A 41 -4.19 -5.93 -18.51
N THR A 42 -5.49 -6.10 -18.30
CA THR A 42 -6.47 -6.28 -19.37
C THR A 42 -7.54 -5.21 -19.30
N GLY A 43 -7.97 -4.72 -20.46
CA GLY A 43 -8.85 -3.57 -20.60
C GLY A 43 -8.14 -2.44 -21.33
N ASN A 44 -8.82 -1.81 -22.29
CA ASN A 44 -8.28 -0.74 -23.14
C ASN A 44 -9.16 0.52 -23.13
N ASN A 45 -10.30 0.47 -22.44
CA ASN A 45 -11.19 1.61 -22.24
C ASN A 45 -10.87 2.25 -20.89
N SER A 46 -10.35 3.48 -20.90
CA SER A 46 -10.01 4.23 -19.68
C SER A 46 -11.21 4.49 -18.76
N ARG A 47 -12.43 4.41 -19.31
CA ARG A 47 -13.68 4.53 -18.55
C ARG A 47 -14.15 3.19 -17.99
N GLY A 48 -13.64 2.07 -18.49
CA GLY A 48 -14.09 0.72 -18.14
C GLY A 48 -13.26 0.06 -17.04
N ASN A 49 -13.42 -1.25 -16.89
CA ASN A 49 -12.54 -2.04 -16.03
C ASN A 49 -11.14 -2.15 -16.64
N ILE A 50 -10.11 -1.93 -15.82
CA ILE A 50 -8.71 -2.18 -16.13
C ILE A 50 -8.22 -3.21 -15.10
N LEU A 51 -8.20 -4.48 -15.48
CA LEU A 51 -7.93 -5.58 -14.55
C LEU A 51 -6.44 -5.85 -14.45
N LEU A 52 -5.89 -5.77 -13.24
CA LEU A 52 -4.52 -6.15 -12.95
C LEU A 52 -4.34 -7.66 -13.13
N ASN A 53 -3.39 -8.03 -13.98
CA ASN A 53 -2.99 -9.42 -14.21
C ASN A 53 -1.72 -9.75 -13.44
N SER A 54 -0.68 -8.93 -13.61
CA SER A 54 0.59 -9.12 -12.94
C SER A 54 1.40 -7.83 -12.85
N VAL A 55 2.43 -7.84 -12.01
CA VAL A 55 3.47 -6.80 -11.98
C VAL A 55 4.84 -7.44 -12.09
N THR A 56 5.78 -6.78 -12.75
CA THR A 56 7.17 -7.26 -12.84
C THR A 56 8.12 -6.18 -12.36
N THR A 57 8.91 -6.45 -11.33
CA THR A 57 9.90 -5.50 -10.81
C THR A 57 10.98 -5.22 -11.86
N THR A 58 11.30 -3.95 -12.10
CA THR A 58 12.22 -3.51 -13.16
C THR A 58 13.50 -2.88 -12.62
N ASP A 59 13.58 -2.60 -11.32
CA ASP A 59 14.74 -1.98 -10.69
C ASP A 59 15.63 -3.00 -9.94
N SER A 60 16.95 -2.83 -10.07
CA SER A 60 18.00 -3.57 -9.37
C SER A 60 18.18 -3.16 -7.91
N ALA A 61 17.54 -2.07 -7.47
CA ALA A 61 17.54 -1.61 -6.08
C ALA A 61 16.92 -2.63 -5.10
N THR A 62 16.25 -3.66 -5.60
CA THR A 62 15.79 -4.79 -4.78
C THR A 62 16.45 -6.09 -5.24
N SER A 63 16.62 -7.04 -4.32
CA SER A 63 17.00 -8.42 -4.66
C SER A 63 15.96 -9.17 -5.52
N ALA A 64 14.86 -8.50 -5.87
CA ALA A 64 13.73 -9.06 -6.58
C ALA A 64 13.72 -8.70 -8.07
N LEU A 65 14.70 -7.98 -8.63
CA LEU A 65 14.71 -7.59 -10.06
C LEU A 65 14.25 -8.73 -10.99
N GLY A 66 13.30 -8.42 -11.88
CA GLY A 66 12.70 -9.39 -12.80
C GLY A 66 11.67 -10.35 -12.18
N THR A 67 11.37 -10.24 -10.89
CA THR A 67 10.33 -11.05 -10.24
C THR A 67 8.96 -10.58 -10.72
N SER A 68 8.15 -11.54 -11.17
CA SER A 68 6.76 -11.33 -11.56
C SER A 68 5.81 -11.80 -10.47
N TYR A 69 4.83 -10.97 -10.13
CA TYR A 69 3.77 -11.28 -9.17
C TYR A 69 2.44 -11.29 -9.91
N GLY A 70 1.80 -12.46 -9.99
CA GLY A 70 0.45 -12.64 -10.54
C GLY A 70 -0.60 -12.95 -9.47
N SER A 71 -0.24 -12.78 -8.19
CA SER A 71 -1.13 -12.97 -7.05
C SER A 71 -0.89 -11.85 -6.05
N PHE A 72 -1.97 -11.31 -5.51
CA PHE A 72 -1.95 -10.07 -4.74
C PHE A 72 -2.68 -10.23 -3.42
N GLU A 73 -2.12 -9.64 -2.36
CA GLU A 73 -2.86 -9.36 -1.14
C GLU A 73 -3.63 -8.06 -1.34
N LEU A 74 -4.96 -8.18 -1.38
CA LEU A 74 -5.84 -7.04 -1.54
C LEU A 74 -6.25 -6.49 -0.18
N VAL A 75 -6.68 -5.22 -0.16
CA VAL A 75 -7.20 -4.60 1.05
C VAL A 75 -8.46 -5.35 1.50
N SER A 76 -8.41 -5.96 2.67
CA SER A 76 -9.49 -6.75 3.27
C SER A 76 -10.23 -6.00 4.38
N GLY A 77 -9.65 -4.91 4.87
CA GLY A 77 -10.23 -4.05 5.90
C GLY A 77 -9.74 -2.62 5.78
N ALA A 78 -10.51 -1.69 6.33
CA ALA A 78 -10.12 -0.29 6.46
C ALA A 78 -10.61 0.28 7.80
N ASN A 79 -9.86 1.25 8.32
CA ASN A 79 -10.25 2.06 9.46
C ASN A 79 -9.90 3.52 9.18
N ILE A 80 -10.91 4.32 8.87
CA ILE A 80 -10.79 5.76 8.71
C ILE A 80 -10.56 6.37 10.10
N ILE A 81 -9.36 6.87 10.36
CA ILE A 81 -9.01 7.59 11.59
C ILE A 81 -9.44 9.05 11.48
N HIS A 82 -9.17 9.63 10.31
CA HIS A 82 -9.54 10.99 9.96
C HIS A 82 -9.94 11.05 8.49
N ASN A 83 -10.98 11.81 8.19
CA ASN A 83 -11.34 12.22 6.85
C ASN A 83 -12.05 13.56 6.98
N ASP A 84 -11.64 14.57 6.21
CA ASP A 84 -12.32 15.86 6.26
C ASP A 84 -13.81 15.69 5.91
N ALA A 85 -14.64 16.50 6.57
CA ALA A 85 -16.09 16.34 6.49
C ALA A 85 -16.61 16.63 5.07
N TRP A 86 -17.28 15.65 4.47
CA TRP A 86 -18.05 15.85 3.25
C TRP A 86 -19.27 16.74 3.52
N ARG A 87 -19.45 17.77 2.70
CA ARG A 87 -20.57 18.74 2.76
C ARG A 87 -21.38 18.79 1.46
N GLY A 88 -21.12 17.87 0.53
CA GLY A 88 -21.72 17.81 -0.80
C GLY A 88 -20.73 18.15 -1.91
N GLY A 89 -20.92 17.57 -3.11
CA GLY A 89 -19.98 17.69 -4.23
C GLY A 89 -18.57 17.22 -3.85
N ASP A 90 -17.56 17.91 -4.39
CA ASP A 90 -16.13 17.63 -4.26
C ASP A 90 -15.59 18.27 -2.96
N THR A 91 -16.15 17.86 -1.82
CA THR A 91 -15.77 18.36 -0.49
C THR A 91 -15.42 17.20 0.43
N GLY A 92 -14.48 17.39 1.35
CA GLY A 92 -13.97 16.30 2.17
C GLY A 92 -12.52 16.03 1.78
N ALA A 93 -12.07 14.78 1.92
CA ALA A 93 -10.70 14.44 1.53
C ALA A 93 -10.54 13.14 0.78
N ALA A 94 -11.11 12.04 1.26
CA ALA A 94 -11.11 10.77 0.56
C ALA A 94 -12.55 10.31 0.31
N SER A 95 -12.79 9.87 -0.93
CA SER A 95 -14.01 9.24 -1.42
C SER A 95 -13.67 7.94 -2.15
N SER A 96 -14.69 7.14 -2.45
CA SER A 96 -14.55 6.01 -3.36
C SER A 96 -15.00 6.44 -4.76
N ASP A 97 -14.18 6.21 -5.78
CA ASP A 97 -14.59 6.41 -7.18
C ASP A 97 -14.14 5.26 -8.08
N MET A 98 -14.75 5.19 -9.26
CA MET A 98 -14.45 4.18 -10.27
C MET A 98 -14.65 4.70 -11.69
N GLY A 99 -14.09 3.99 -12.67
CA GLY A 99 -14.32 4.25 -14.10
C GLY A 99 -15.82 4.36 -14.45
N ARG A 100 -16.20 5.33 -15.28
CA ARG A 100 -17.63 5.62 -15.62
C ARG A 100 -18.42 4.44 -16.18
N GLU A 101 -17.73 3.52 -16.82
CA GLU A 101 -18.23 2.33 -17.49
C GLU A 101 -17.69 1.05 -16.83
N ALA A 102 -16.98 1.17 -15.71
CA ALA A 102 -16.51 0.05 -14.93
C ALA A 102 -17.68 -0.64 -14.21
N THR A 103 -17.52 -1.93 -13.95
CA THR A 103 -18.52 -2.74 -13.23
C THR A 103 -17.99 -3.32 -11.92
N ILE A 104 -16.69 -3.11 -11.64
CA ILE A 104 -16.01 -3.56 -10.44
C ILE A 104 -15.51 -2.33 -9.68
N GLY A 105 -15.90 -2.20 -8.41
CA GLY A 105 -15.59 -1.05 -7.56
C GLY A 105 -16.85 -0.46 -6.93
N THR A 106 -16.72 0.73 -6.37
CA THR A 106 -17.85 1.48 -5.85
C THR A 106 -17.63 2.98 -6.03
N ARG A 107 -18.72 3.74 -6.09
CA ARG A 107 -18.71 5.19 -6.03
C ARG A 107 -19.43 5.65 -4.80
N GLN A 108 -18.75 6.38 -3.93
CA GLN A 108 -19.29 6.88 -2.68
C GLN A 108 -18.48 8.08 -2.17
N GLU A 109 -19.05 9.28 -2.30
CA GLU A 109 -18.44 10.54 -1.87
C GLU A 109 -18.17 10.57 -0.36
N PHE A 110 -19.16 10.16 0.44
CA PHE A 110 -18.98 10.02 1.87
C PHE A 110 -18.34 8.67 2.20
N ALA A 111 -17.00 8.63 2.18
CA ALA A 111 -16.26 7.39 2.40
C ALA A 111 -16.61 6.72 3.73
N THR A 112 -16.74 5.40 3.67
CA THR A 112 -16.88 4.53 4.84
C THR A 112 -15.80 3.45 4.77
N ASN A 113 -15.49 2.80 5.88
CA ASN A 113 -14.55 1.68 5.88
C ASN A 113 -14.93 0.62 4.82
N ALA A 114 -16.23 0.34 4.66
CA ALA A 114 -16.73 -0.61 3.66
C ALA A 114 -16.51 -0.12 2.22
N SER A 115 -16.71 1.18 1.93
CA SER A 115 -16.48 1.72 0.60
C SER A 115 -14.99 1.72 0.23
N ILE A 116 -14.10 2.02 1.19
CA ILE A 116 -12.64 1.92 0.99
C ILE A 116 -12.26 0.48 0.64
N VAL A 117 -12.79 -0.52 1.36
CA VAL A 117 -12.55 -1.94 1.05
C VAL A 117 -13.15 -2.32 -0.30
N ALA A 118 -14.34 -1.83 -0.65
CA ALA A 118 -14.92 -2.10 -1.96
C ALA A 118 -14.08 -1.50 -3.11
N SER A 119 -13.48 -0.32 -2.90
CA SER A 119 -12.58 0.32 -3.87
C SER A 119 -11.24 -0.41 -4.01
N LEU A 120 -10.61 -0.79 -2.90
CA LEU A 120 -9.23 -1.29 -2.88
C LEU A 120 -9.12 -2.83 -2.83
N GLY A 121 -10.16 -3.52 -2.39
CA GLY A 121 -10.22 -4.97 -2.21
C GLY A 121 -10.48 -5.78 -3.48
N ASN A 122 -10.12 -5.25 -4.65
CA ASN A 122 -10.36 -5.87 -5.95
C ASN A 122 -9.20 -5.58 -6.92
N LEU A 123 -9.11 -6.35 -8.01
CA LEU A 123 -8.05 -6.20 -9.03
C LEU A 123 -8.36 -5.17 -10.12
N ASN A 124 -9.48 -4.45 -10.05
CA ASN A 124 -9.76 -3.37 -11.00
C ASN A 124 -8.96 -2.12 -10.63
N LEU A 125 -8.01 -1.73 -11.47
CA LEU A 125 -7.16 -0.55 -11.33
C LEU A 125 -7.92 0.75 -11.54
N SER A 126 -9.07 0.72 -12.23
CA SER A 126 -9.96 1.88 -12.34
C SER A 126 -10.96 2.01 -11.17
N SER A 127 -10.78 1.22 -10.09
CA SER A 127 -11.54 1.34 -8.84
C SER A 127 -10.59 1.84 -7.75
N ILE A 128 -10.74 3.10 -7.36
CA ILE A 128 -9.72 3.85 -6.60
C ILE A 128 -10.30 4.51 -5.35
N ILE A 129 -9.40 5.00 -4.50
CA ILE A 129 -9.73 6.10 -3.60
C ILE A 129 -9.46 7.38 -4.36
N ASP A 130 -10.48 8.20 -4.47
CA ASP A 130 -10.44 9.51 -5.10
C ASP A 130 -10.36 10.57 -4.02
N THR A 131 -9.63 11.65 -4.27
CA THR A 131 -9.29 12.58 -3.20
C THR A 131 -9.22 14.03 -3.63
N GLU A 132 -9.60 14.91 -2.69
CA GLU A 132 -9.64 16.34 -2.95
C GLU A 132 -8.25 16.98 -2.88
N ASP A 133 -7.94 17.87 -3.83
CA ASP A 133 -6.67 18.62 -3.90
C ASP A 133 -6.26 19.26 -2.56
N ARG A 134 -7.23 19.62 -1.72
CA ARG A 134 -7.03 20.30 -0.43
C ARG A 134 -7.45 19.47 0.78
N GLY A 135 -7.92 18.25 0.58
CA GLY A 135 -8.41 17.39 1.64
C GLY A 135 -7.30 16.75 2.47
N SER A 136 -7.60 16.49 3.75
CA SER A 136 -6.77 15.65 4.61
C SER A 136 -7.51 14.39 5.09
N PHE A 137 -6.81 13.26 5.03
CA PHE A 137 -7.28 11.99 5.56
C PHE A 137 -6.15 11.20 6.22
N ILE A 138 -6.54 10.30 7.11
CA ILE A 138 -5.70 9.26 7.71
C ILE A 138 -6.51 7.97 7.70
N ILE A 139 -6.06 6.98 6.94
CA ILE A 139 -6.77 5.70 6.80
C ILE A 139 -5.78 4.57 7.07
N ASP A 140 -6.15 3.67 7.98
CA ASP A 140 -5.46 2.39 8.12
C ASP A 140 -6.08 1.38 7.15
N LEU A 141 -5.25 0.73 6.35
CA LEU A 141 -5.60 -0.32 5.41
C LEU A 141 -5.06 -1.65 5.93
N PHE A 142 -5.90 -2.68 5.88
CA PHE A 142 -5.58 -4.02 6.35
C PHE A 142 -5.55 -4.99 5.18
N PHE A 143 -4.59 -5.90 5.20
CA PHE A 143 -4.43 -7.01 4.29
C PHE A 143 -4.69 -8.33 5.04
N ALA A 144 -5.14 -9.36 4.33
CA ALA A 144 -5.40 -10.65 4.96
C ALA A 144 -4.11 -11.31 5.47
N LYS A 145 -3.01 -11.17 4.72
CA LYS A 145 -1.69 -11.67 5.09
C LYS A 145 -0.67 -10.54 5.10
N ALA A 146 0.36 -10.71 5.93
CA ALA A 146 1.49 -9.79 5.95
C ALA A 146 2.31 -9.93 4.66
N THR A 147 2.75 -8.80 4.13
CA THR A 147 3.62 -8.71 2.96
C THR A 147 4.70 -7.67 3.16
N ASP A 148 5.78 -7.78 2.40
CA ASP A 148 6.91 -6.85 2.41
C ASP A 148 7.02 -6.06 1.11
N ARG A 149 6.15 -6.32 0.12
CA ARG A 149 6.08 -5.58 -1.15
C ARG A 149 4.69 -5.02 -1.35
N PHE A 150 4.64 -3.72 -1.59
CA PHE A 150 3.42 -3.00 -1.90
C PHE A 150 3.57 -2.31 -3.25
N PHE A 151 2.51 -2.32 -4.04
CA PHE A 151 2.42 -1.71 -5.36
C PHE A 151 1.37 -0.62 -5.30
N PHE A 152 1.76 0.60 -5.63
CA PHE A 152 0.88 1.75 -5.68
C PHE A 152 0.68 2.19 -7.12
N TRP A 153 -0.56 2.54 -7.44
CA TRP A 153 -0.93 3.24 -8.66
C TRP A 153 -1.61 4.54 -8.26
N GLU A 154 -1.31 5.62 -8.96
CA GLU A 154 -1.94 6.91 -8.75
C GLU A 154 -2.41 7.49 -10.09
N ARG A 155 -3.64 7.98 -10.13
CA ARG A 155 -4.20 8.70 -11.29
C ARG A 155 -3.76 10.16 -11.21
N GLY A 156 -3.33 10.73 -12.34
CA GLY A 156 -3.00 12.16 -12.46
C GLY A 156 -1.51 12.48 -12.40
N GLN A 157 -0.72 11.70 -11.67
CA GLN A 157 0.72 11.90 -11.44
C GLN A 157 1.05 13.29 -10.87
N ASN A 158 0.20 13.82 -10.01
CA ASN A 158 0.26 15.20 -9.51
C ASN A 158 0.26 15.33 -7.99
N SER A 159 0.31 14.22 -7.26
CA SER A 159 0.07 14.19 -5.82
C SER A 159 1.22 13.61 -4.98
N LYS A 160 1.04 13.63 -3.67
CA LYS A 160 1.86 12.93 -2.68
C LYS A 160 0.99 12.13 -1.73
N LEU A 161 1.51 11.01 -1.26
CA LEU A 161 0.86 10.17 -0.25
C LEU A 161 1.90 9.69 0.76
N LEU A 162 1.68 9.97 2.05
CA LEU A 162 2.56 9.46 3.10
C LEU A 162 2.06 8.07 3.49
N VAL A 163 2.95 7.09 3.42
CA VAL A 163 2.68 5.68 3.71
C VAL A 163 3.49 5.27 4.91
N GLN A 164 2.82 4.71 5.92
CA GLN A 164 3.45 4.11 7.09
C GLN A 164 3.15 2.61 7.13
N ALA A 165 4.19 1.79 7.32
CA ALA A 165 4.02 0.40 7.75
C ALA A 165 3.78 0.39 9.26
N LEU A 166 2.75 -0.33 9.71
CA LEU A 166 2.42 -0.44 11.13
C LEU A 166 2.67 -1.86 11.62
N ASP A 167 2.99 -2.02 12.90
CA ASP A 167 2.91 -3.31 13.57
C ASP A 167 1.48 -3.62 14.07
N ASP A 168 1.30 -4.78 14.70
CA ASP A 168 0.01 -5.21 15.26
C ASP A 168 -0.50 -4.27 16.36
N ALA A 169 0.40 -3.60 17.09
CA ALA A 169 0.07 -2.61 18.12
C ALA A 169 -0.25 -1.23 17.53
N GLY A 170 -0.02 -1.01 16.23
CA GLY A 170 -0.19 0.27 15.54
C GLY A 170 1.00 1.21 15.66
N ALA A 171 2.15 0.73 16.12
CA ALA A 171 3.39 1.50 16.09
C ALA A 171 3.96 1.54 14.66
N VAL A 172 4.57 2.67 14.30
CA VAL A 172 5.16 2.87 12.97
C VAL A 172 6.48 2.10 12.87
N LEU A 173 6.54 1.16 11.93
CA LEU A 173 7.74 0.39 11.60
C LEU A 173 8.64 1.15 10.63
N ALA A 174 8.04 1.75 9.61
CA ALA A 174 8.72 2.55 8.58
C ALA A 174 7.74 3.55 7.97
N GLU A 175 8.26 4.60 7.38
CA GLU A 175 7.50 5.63 6.68
C GLU A 175 8.17 5.97 5.34
N TYR A 176 7.36 6.27 4.33
CA TYR A 176 7.81 6.75 3.04
C TYR A 176 6.82 7.74 2.45
N LEU A 177 7.32 8.84 1.91
CA LEU A 177 6.52 9.79 1.13
C LEU A 177 6.55 9.37 -0.34
N LEU A 178 5.44 8.80 -0.82
CA LEU A 178 5.20 8.65 -2.26
C LEU A 178 5.04 10.05 -2.84
N ASP A 179 5.86 10.36 -3.84
CA ASP A 179 5.84 11.62 -4.58
C ASP A 179 5.73 11.26 -6.05
N SER A 180 4.62 11.69 -6.68
CA SER A 180 4.29 11.31 -8.05
C SER A 180 5.36 11.69 -9.08
N SER A 181 6.21 12.67 -8.76
CA SER A 181 7.35 13.06 -9.59
C SER A 181 8.40 11.94 -9.75
N LYS A 182 8.34 10.91 -8.92
CA LYS A 182 9.20 9.72 -8.95
C LYS A 182 8.47 8.46 -9.43
N SER A 183 7.21 8.57 -9.84
CA SER A 183 6.43 7.43 -10.33
C SER A 183 6.67 7.20 -11.82
N ASP A 184 6.76 5.95 -12.22
CA ASP A 184 6.83 5.55 -13.62
C ASP A 184 5.43 5.51 -14.23
N TYR A 185 5.30 5.72 -15.53
CA TYR A 185 4.01 5.54 -16.20
C TYR A 185 3.60 4.05 -16.20
N ALA A 186 2.41 3.75 -15.69
CA ALA A 186 1.91 2.38 -15.54
C ALA A 186 1.45 1.73 -16.85
N GLY A 187 1.42 2.48 -17.96
CA GLY A 187 1.02 1.97 -19.28
C GLY A 187 -0.44 2.22 -19.66
N PHE A 188 -1.25 2.79 -18.76
CA PHE A 188 -2.67 3.09 -18.99
C PHE A 188 -3.11 4.42 -18.37
N GLY A 189 -4.34 4.82 -18.70
CA GLY A 189 -5.02 5.95 -18.06
C GLY A 189 -6.42 5.59 -17.61
N ILE A 190 -6.97 6.39 -16.69
CA ILE A 190 -8.31 6.21 -16.11
C ILE A 190 -9.13 7.49 -16.29
N ASP A 191 -10.44 7.34 -16.53
CA ASP A 191 -11.47 8.37 -16.54
C ASP A 191 -12.62 7.89 -15.64
N THR A 192 -12.74 8.50 -14.46
CA THR A 192 -13.71 8.11 -13.43
C THR A 192 -14.98 8.97 -13.48
N HIS A 193 -15.93 8.77 -12.56
CA HIS A 193 -17.13 9.59 -12.53
C HIS A 193 -16.88 11.05 -12.17
N GLU A 194 -15.88 11.31 -11.34
CA GLU A 194 -15.49 12.64 -10.90
C GLU A 194 -14.91 13.49 -12.06
N ILE A 195 -13.92 12.99 -12.80
CA ILE A 195 -13.32 13.74 -13.93
C ILE A 195 -13.91 13.38 -15.30
N GLY A 196 -14.02 14.34 -16.21
CA GLY A 196 -14.58 14.14 -17.56
C GLY A 196 -13.57 13.77 -18.65
N TYR A 197 -12.35 13.35 -18.30
CA TYR A 197 -11.28 13.04 -19.25
C TYR A 197 -10.32 11.99 -18.69
N THR A 198 -9.53 11.38 -19.58
CA THR A 198 -8.54 10.36 -19.20
C THR A 198 -7.26 11.01 -18.66
N GLN A 199 -6.85 10.59 -17.46
CA GLN A 199 -5.55 10.91 -16.88
C GLN A 199 -4.62 9.70 -16.88
N LYS A 200 -3.31 9.96 -17.03
CA LYS A 200 -2.29 8.91 -16.93
C LYS A 200 -2.21 8.37 -15.51
N VAL A 201 -1.82 7.10 -15.41
CA VAL A 201 -1.59 6.45 -14.12
C VAL A 201 -0.10 6.27 -13.89
N GLY A 202 0.39 6.77 -12.76
CA GLY A 202 1.72 6.49 -12.23
C GLY A 202 1.76 5.18 -11.45
N ALA A 203 2.94 4.58 -11.35
CA ALA A 203 3.20 3.38 -10.57
C ALA A 203 4.50 3.53 -9.75
N GLN A 204 4.47 3.11 -8.49
CA GLN A 204 5.64 3.05 -7.63
C GLN A 204 5.52 1.92 -6.60
N GLY A 205 6.57 1.11 -6.48
CA GLY A 205 6.64 0.01 -5.52
C GLY A 205 7.32 0.44 -4.24
N LEU A 206 6.90 -0.11 -3.10
CA LEU A 206 7.56 0.03 -1.81
C LEU A 206 7.93 -1.34 -1.24
N TRP A 207 9.20 -1.53 -0.91
CA TRP A 207 9.71 -2.68 -0.20
C TRP A 207 9.93 -2.33 1.27
N LEU A 208 9.21 -2.98 2.18
CA LEU A 208 9.52 -2.93 3.60
C LEU A 208 10.74 -3.83 3.90
N ASN A 209 11.93 -3.26 3.88
CA ASN A 209 13.15 -4.01 4.16
C ASN A 209 13.23 -4.37 5.65
N GLY A 210 13.67 -5.60 5.95
CA GLY A 210 13.84 -6.09 7.32
C GLY A 210 12.54 -6.49 8.03
N SER A 211 11.37 -6.45 7.38
CA SER A 211 10.09 -6.82 8.00
C SER A 211 9.00 -7.12 6.98
N SER A 212 7.81 -7.47 7.45
CA SER A 212 6.56 -7.51 6.69
C SER A 212 5.43 -6.96 7.55
N THR A 213 4.36 -6.48 6.92
CA THR A 213 3.17 -6.02 7.64
C THR A 213 1.90 -6.35 6.86
N ASN A 214 0.81 -6.56 7.58
CA ASN A 214 -0.54 -6.64 7.02
C ASN A 214 -1.30 -5.31 7.20
N ARG A 215 -0.64 -4.24 7.66
CA ARG A 215 -1.27 -2.97 7.97
C ARG A 215 -0.44 -1.80 7.46
N LEU A 216 -1.06 -1.01 6.59
CA LEU A 216 -0.54 0.28 6.17
C LEU A 216 -1.39 1.40 6.74
N ARG A 217 -0.79 2.55 7.02
CA ARG A 217 -1.49 3.81 7.18
C ARG A 217 -1.16 4.72 6.02
N VAL A 218 -2.18 5.26 5.38
CA VAL A 218 -2.07 6.21 4.28
C VAL A 218 -2.58 7.58 4.71
N ILE A 219 -1.83 8.63 4.40
CA ILE A 219 -2.08 9.98 4.89
C ILE A 219 -1.94 10.98 3.73
N ALA A 220 -2.96 11.82 3.55
CA ALA A 220 -2.86 13.06 2.81
C ALA A 220 -2.97 14.27 3.74
N ASN A 221 -2.12 15.27 3.54
CA ASN A 221 -2.04 16.45 4.39
C ASN A 221 -2.40 17.72 3.62
N GLY A 222 -3.67 17.80 3.21
CA GLY A 222 -4.23 18.97 2.57
C GLY A 222 -3.53 19.36 1.27
N SER A 223 -3.53 20.67 0.98
CA SER A 223 -3.01 21.22 -0.28
C SER A 223 -1.54 20.92 -0.56
N SER A 224 -0.76 20.52 0.44
CA SER A 224 0.66 20.19 0.24
C SER A 224 0.87 18.83 -0.44
N PHE A 225 -0.18 18.00 -0.46
CA PHE A 225 -0.19 16.65 -1.01
C PHE A 225 -1.02 16.55 -2.29
N ASN A 226 -1.84 17.56 -2.60
CA ASN A 226 -2.61 17.67 -3.84
C ASN A 226 -3.42 16.40 -4.18
N GLY A 227 -4.22 15.91 -3.22
CA GLY A 227 -5.21 14.84 -3.45
C GLY A 227 -4.68 13.63 -4.23
N PRO A 228 -4.01 12.65 -3.59
CA PRO A 228 -3.63 11.42 -4.27
C PRO A 228 -4.81 10.50 -4.60
N ASP A 229 -5.04 10.25 -5.89
CA ASP A 229 -6.06 9.31 -6.35
C ASP A 229 -5.46 7.92 -6.55
N PHE A 230 -5.63 7.02 -5.59
CA PHE A 230 -4.75 5.84 -5.50
C PHE A 230 -5.46 4.48 -5.50
N LYS A 231 -4.69 3.49 -5.96
CA LYS A 231 -4.88 2.06 -5.74
C LYS A 231 -3.64 1.50 -5.04
N VAL A 232 -3.83 0.52 -4.16
CA VAL A 232 -2.73 -0.23 -3.55
C VAL A 232 -3.03 -1.72 -3.53
N ALA A 233 -2.00 -2.54 -3.74
CA ALA A 233 -2.02 -3.98 -3.52
C ALA A 233 -0.70 -4.44 -2.90
N GLY A 234 -0.75 -5.49 -2.10
CA GLY A 234 0.41 -6.21 -1.61
C GLY A 234 0.80 -7.36 -2.54
N ALA A 235 2.06 -7.78 -2.53
CA ALA A 235 2.44 -9.05 -3.14
C ALA A 235 1.92 -10.21 -2.28
N ALA A 236 1.22 -11.18 -2.88
CA ALA A 236 0.94 -12.44 -2.20
C ALA A 236 2.21 -13.27 -2.12
N VAL A 237 2.72 -13.48 -0.91
CA VAL A 237 3.82 -14.41 -0.68
C VAL A 237 3.23 -15.83 -0.67
N PRO A 238 3.69 -16.75 -1.53
CA PRO A 238 3.23 -18.13 -1.49
C PRO A 238 3.48 -18.70 -0.09
N GLU A 239 2.46 -19.34 0.50
CA GLU A 239 2.62 -19.98 1.79
C GLU A 239 3.78 -21.00 1.74
N PRO A 240 4.65 -21.08 2.76
CA PRO A 240 5.79 -22.01 2.76
C PRO A 240 5.39 -23.46 2.46
N ALA A 241 4.18 -23.86 2.84
CA ALA A 241 3.63 -25.19 2.57
C ALA A 241 3.44 -25.47 1.07
N THR A 242 3.05 -24.47 0.27
CA THR A 242 2.88 -24.59 -1.18
C THR A 242 4.22 -24.83 -1.87
N ILE A 243 5.28 -24.17 -1.40
CA ILE A 243 6.65 -24.37 -1.89
C ILE A 243 7.15 -25.77 -1.50
N ALA A 244 6.99 -26.17 -0.24
CA ALA A 244 7.39 -27.48 0.24
C ALA A 244 6.66 -28.62 -0.50
N GLY A 245 5.34 -28.48 -0.70
CA GLY A 245 4.53 -29.45 -1.43
C GLY A 245 4.95 -29.59 -2.90
N THR A 246 5.28 -28.47 -3.56
CA THR A 246 5.75 -28.48 -4.96
C THR A 246 7.13 -29.15 -5.10
N VAL A 247 8.06 -28.85 -4.19
CA VAL A 247 9.39 -29.49 -4.16
C VAL A 247 9.27 -31.00 -3.89
N LEU A 248 8.41 -31.40 -2.95
CA LEU A 248 8.16 -32.82 -2.65
C LEU A 248 7.54 -33.55 -3.85
N ALA A 249 6.56 -32.95 -4.52
CA ALA A 249 5.93 -33.53 -5.71
C ALA A 249 6.94 -33.68 -6.87
N ALA A 250 7.76 -32.66 -7.11
CA ALA A 250 8.78 -32.69 -8.16
C ALA A 250 9.86 -33.74 -7.88
N SER A 251 10.31 -33.86 -6.63
CA SER A 251 11.30 -34.87 -6.23
C SER A 251 10.73 -36.29 -6.29
N ALA A 252 9.47 -36.50 -5.88
CA ALA A 252 8.78 -37.78 -6.04
C ALA A 252 8.62 -38.19 -7.52
N ALA A 253 8.23 -37.25 -8.39
CA ALA A 253 8.12 -37.50 -9.83
C ALA A 253 9.47 -37.84 -10.47
N ALA A 254 10.54 -37.15 -10.08
CA ALA A 254 11.89 -37.45 -10.55
C ALA A 254 12.37 -38.84 -10.09
N ALA A 255 12.12 -39.21 -8.84
CA ALA A 255 12.44 -40.54 -8.31
C ALA A 255 11.66 -41.66 -9.03
N ALA A 256 10.36 -41.45 -9.27
CA ALA A 256 9.53 -42.40 -10.00
C ALA A 256 10.00 -42.61 -11.46
N ARG A 257 10.42 -41.55 -12.14
CA ARG A 257 11.01 -41.63 -13.49
C ARG A 257 12.33 -42.42 -13.50
N ARG A 258 13.15 -42.28 -12.45
CA ARG A 258 14.40 -43.06 -12.32
C ARG A 258 14.14 -44.55 -12.14
N LYS A 259 13.14 -44.93 -11.33
CA LYS A 259 12.74 -46.34 -11.17
C LYS A 259 12.28 -46.96 -12.49
N LYS A 260 11.36 -46.30 -13.21
CA LYS A 260 10.88 -46.80 -14.52
C LYS A 260 12.01 -46.97 -15.55
N LYS A 261 13.02 -46.10 -15.54
CA LYS A 261 14.16 -46.20 -16.46
C LYS A 261 15.10 -47.35 -16.10
N ALA A 262 15.28 -47.65 -14.81
CA ALA A 262 16.06 -48.81 -14.34
C ALA A 262 15.35 -50.13 -14.65
N GLU A 263 14.02 -50.19 -14.51
CA GLU A 263 13.20 -51.36 -14.85
C GLU A 263 13.15 -51.62 -16.37
N ALA A 264 13.25 -50.59 -17.21
CA ALA A 264 13.29 -50.72 -18.67
C ALA A 264 14.68 -51.10 -19.23
N GLN A 265 15.71 -51.16 -18.39
CA GLN A 265 17.09 -51.51 -18.74
C GLN A 265 17.54 -52.86 -18.15
N ALA A 266 16.65 -53.54 -17.42
CA ALA A 266 16.82 -54.90 -16.89
C ALA A 266 16.02 -55.89 -17.75
#